data_AF-A0A921H6J6-F1
#
_entry.id   AF-A0A921H6J6-F1
#
_cell.length_a   1.000
_cell.length_b   1.000
_cell.length_c   1.000
_cell.angle_alpha   90.00
_cell.angle_beta   90.00
_cell.angle_gamma   90.00
#
_symmetry.space_group_name_H-M   'P 1'
#
loop_
_entity.id
_entity.type
_entity.pdbx_description
1 polymer ?
#
loop_
_entity_poly.entity_id
_entity_poly.type
_entity_poly.pdbx_seq_one_letter_code
_entity_poly.pdbx_strand_id
1 'polypeptide(L)'
;MAKFDSYLLGKVTKTLGNVTMCYMNKQNIARARIFSRKDKPTSEMLDQRARMKVLIELSRFLLPIVQKGFVGIGNGTTSNAFVAKNIDVFY
;
A
#
# COMPACT_ATOMS: atom_id res chain seq x y z
N MET A 1 -13.62 12.19 -19.84
CA MET A 1 -14.19 13.29 -19.02
C MET A 1 -14.92 14.23 -19.96
N ALA A 2 -16.06 14.77 -19.55
CA ALA A 2 -16.85 15.68 -20.39
C ALA A 2 -17.19 16.94 -19.60
N LYS A 3 -17.22 18.10 -20.27
CA LYS A 3 -17.78 19.32 -19.70
C LYS A 3 -19.30 19.26 -19.84
N PHE A 4 -20.01 19.77 -18.85
CA PHE A 4 -21.47 19.87 -18.93
C PHE A 4 -21.92 21.19 -18.32
N ASP A 5 -22.81 21.91 -19.00
CA ASP A 5 -23.43 23.11 -18.47
C ASP A 5 -24.92 22.81 -18.31
N SER A 6 -25.34 22.66 -17.06
CA SER A 6 -26.72 22.30 -16.72
C SER A 6 -27.51 23.53 -16.32
N TYR A 7 -28.64 23.77 -16.99
CA TYR A 7 -29.56 24.86 -16.64
C TYR A 7 -30.27 24.63 -15.29
N LEU A 8 -30.48 23.36 -14.91
CA LEU A 8 -31.17 22.97 -13.68
C LEU A 8 -30.23 22.77 -12.49
N LEU A 9 -28.96 22.47 -12.76
CA LEU A 9 -27.99 22.10 -11.76
C LEU A 9 -26.87 23.15 -11.80
N GLY A 10 -26.65 23.85 -10.70
CA GLY A 10 -25.60 24.87 -10.61
C GLY A 10 -24.18 24.28 -10.55
N LYS A 11 -23.35 24.77 -9.63
CA LYS A 11 -22.05 24.17 -9.34
C LYS A 11 -22.28 22.89 -8.55
N VAL A 12 -22.02 21.73 -9.15
CA VAL A 12 -22.34 20.43 -8.53
C VAL A 12 -21.09 19.58 -8.34
N THR A 13 -20.94 19.08 -7.11
CA THR A 13 -19.96 18.06 -6.75
C THR A 13 -20.69 16.89 -6.12
N LYS A 14 -21.02 15.87 -6.91
CA LYS A 14 -21.72 14.66 -6.47
C LYS A 14 -21.35 13.48 -7.35
N THR A 15 -21.39 12.29 -6.79
CA THR A 15 -21.23 11.03 -7.54
C THR A 15 -22.59 10.37 -7.70
N LEU A 16 -22.94 10.02 -8.93
CA LEU A 16 -24.13 9.26 -9.29
C LEU A 16 -23.69 8.02 -10.08
N GLY A 17 -23.76 6.86 -9.42
CA GLY A 17 -23.29 5.59 -9.97
C GLY A 17 -21.83 5.67 -10.42
N ASN A 18 -21.62 5.48 -11.73
CA ASN A 18 -20.30 5.44 -12.34
C ASN A 18 -19.82 6.82 -12.80
N VAL A 19 -20.54 7.90 -12.50
CA VAL A 19 -20.19 9.26 -12.91
C VAL A 19 -20.04 10.15 -11.68
N THR A 20 -18.89 10.79 -11.56
CA THR A 20 -18.64 11.86 -10.58
C THR A 20 -18.72 13.21 -11.29
N MET A 21 -19.70 14.02 -10.91
CA MET A 21 -19.76 15.43 -11.25
C MET A 21 -18.83 16.20 -10.30
N CYS A 22 -17.97 17.04 -10.84
CA CYS A 22 -17.07 17.91 -10.07
C CYS A 22 -16.95 19.28 -10.74
N TYR A 23 -16.92 20.34 -9.93
CA TYR A 23 -16.64 21.69 -10.40
C TYR A 23 -15.15 22.01 -10.28
N MET A 24 -14.47 22.22 -11.41
CA MET A 24 -13.03 22.51 -11.47
C MET A 24 -12.73 23.48 -12.62
N ASN A 25 -11.72 24.34 -12.46
CA ASN A 25 -11.33 25.35 -13.46
C ASN A 25 -12.51 26.22 -13.93
N LYS A 26 -13.39 26.59 -12.98
CA LYS A 26 -14.64 27.34 -13.22
C LYS A 26 -15.61 26.65 -14.20
N GLN A 27 -15.52 25.33 -14.34
CA GLN A 27 -16.34 24.53 -15.25
C GLN A 27 -16.91 23.31 -14.51
N ASN A 28 -18.11 22.91 -14.87
CA ASN A 28 -18.72 21.67 -14.42
C ASN A 28 -18.18 20.51 -15.28
N ILE A 29 -17.61 19.49 -14.64
CA ILE A 29 -16.97 18.35 -15.30
C ILE A 29 -17.60 17.05 -14.82
N ALA A 30 -18.05 16.22 -15.76
CA ALA A 30 -18.47 14.86 -15.52
C ALA A 30 -17.30 13.90 -15.77
N ARG A 31 -16.92 13.17 -14.73
CA ARG A 31 -15.88 12.13 -14.76
C ARG A 31 -16.55 10.77 -14.70
N ALA A 32 -16.43 9.99 -15.77
CA ALA A 32 -16.76 8.57 -15.68
C ALA A 32 -15.68 7.84 -14.87
N ARG A 33 -16.10 7.06 -13.88
CA ARG A 33 -15.26 6.10 -13.18
C ARG A 33 -14.99 4.96 -14.15
N ILE A 34 -13.79 4.94 -14.71
CA ILE A 34 -13.32 3.79 -15.47
C ILE A 34 -13.11 2.67 -14.46
N PHE A 35 -13.91 1.62 -14.54
CA PHE A 35 -13.65 0.40 -13.79
C PHE A 35 -12.42 -0.23 -14.40
N SER A 36 -11.26 -0.03 -13.79
CA SER A 36 -10.13 -0.90 -14.07
C SER A 36 -10.50 -2.28 -13.53
N ARG A 37 -10.67 -3.23 -14.43
CA ARG A 37 -10.79 -4.62 -14.04
C ARG A 37 -9.43 -5.01 -13.47
N LYS A 38 -9.38 -5.34 -12.18
CA LYS A 38 -8.16 -5.88 -11.59
C LYS A 38 -7.94 -7.25 -12.21
N ASP A 39 -6.86 -7.40 -12.96
CA ASP A 39 -6.49 -8.68 -13.52
C ASP A 39 -6.27 -9.71 -12.40
N LYS A 40 -6.58 -10.97 -12.72
CA LYS A 40 -6.27 -12.06 -11.80
C LYS A 40 -4.74 -12.13 -11.65
N PRO A 41 -4.21 -12.27 -10.43
CA PRO A 41 -2.77 -12.39 -10.24
C PRO A 41 -2.26 -13.66 -10.95
N THR A 42 -1.12 -13.54 -11.62
CA THR A 42 -0.41 -14.68 -12.24
C THR A 42 0.03 -15.68 -11.17
N SER A 43 0.20 -16.95 -11.54
CA SER A 43 0.70 -18.00 -10.62
C SER A 43 1.99 -17.59 -9.92
N GLU A 44 2.94 -17.01 -10.65
CA GLU A 44 4.21 -16.53 -10.10
C GLU A 44 4.02 -15.48 -9.00
N MET A 45 3.04 -14.56 -9.16
CA MET A 45 2.73 -13.57 -8.14
C MET A 45 2.12 -14.20 -6.89
N LEU A 46 1.36 -15.29 -7.04
CA LEU A 46 0.81 -16.05 -5.92
C LEU A 46 1.92 -16.81 -5.19
N ASP A 47 2.83 -17.45 -5.93
CA ASP A 47 3.98 -18.16 -5.36
C ASP A 47 4.91 -17.19 -4.61
N GLN A 48 5.18 -16.02 -5.17
CA GLN A 48 5.95 -14.98 -4.51
C GLN A 48 5.28 -14.52 -3.21
N ARG A 49 3.95 -14.33 -3.22
CA ARG A 49 3.19 -13.98 -2.00
C ARG A 49 3.26 -15.07 -0.95
N ALA A 50 3.18 -16.34 -1.34
CA ALA A 50 3.30 -17.46 -0.43
C ALA A 50 4.69 -17.47 0.24
N ARG A 51 5.77 -17.30 -0.54
CA ARG A 51 7.14 -17.19 0.00
C ARG A 51 7.30 -16.03 0.96
N MET A 52 6.79 -14.85 0.60
CA MET A 52 6.87 -13.67 1.48
C MET A 52 6.06 -13.84 2.76
N LYS A 53 4.91 -14.53 2.70
CA LYS A 53 4.11 -14.82 3.89
C LYS A 53 4.89 -15.66 4.91
N VAL A 54 5.59 -16.70 4.45
CA VAL A 54 6.44 -17.55 5.30
C VAL A 54 7.55 -16.73 5.96
N LEU A 55 8.23 -15.86 5.21
CA LEU A 55 9.28 -14.98 5.77
C LEU A 55 8.74 -14.03 6.84
N ILE A 56 7.54 -13.47 6.63
CA ILE A 56 6.89 -12.60 7.61
C ILE A 56 6.51 -13.39 8.87
N GLU A 57 6.00 -14.60 8.74
CA GLU A 57 5.65 -15.46 9.87
C GLU A 57 6.90 -15.84 10.68
N LEU A 58 7.98 -16.25 10.00
CA LEU A 58 9.26 -16.54 10.63
C LEU A 58 9.81 -15.31 11.37
N SER A 59 9.80 -14.13 10.73
CA SER A 59 10.33 -12.93 11.37
C SER A 59 9.53 -12.52 12.62
N ARG A 60 8.19 -12.66 12.59
CA ARG A 60 7.33 -12.43 13.77
C ARG A 60 7.62 -13.41 14.89
N PHE A 61 7.86 -14.67 14.56
CA PHE A 61 8.22 -15.70 15.54
C PHE A 61 9.58 -15.40 16.21
N LEU A 62 10.57 -14.95 15.44
CA LEU A 62 11.91 -14.66 15.93
C LEU A 62 12.02 -13.30 16.63
N LEU A 63 11.16 -12.33 16.30
CA LEU A 63 11.18 -10.98 16.84
C LEU A 63 11.25 -10.92 18.38
N PRO A 64 10.43 -11.64 19.17
CA PRO A 64 10.52 -11.60 20.63
C PRO A 64 11.84 -12.18 21.16
N ILE A 65 12.43 -13.16 20.47
CA ILE A 65 13.74 -13.73 20.82
C ILE A 65 14.84 -12.68 20.61
N VAL A 66 14.82 -12.02 19.45
CA VAL A 66 15.75 -10.92 19.13
C VAL A 66 15.59 -9.76 20.13
N GLN A 67 14.35 -9.37 20.43
CA GLN A 67 14.09 -8.29 21.38
C GLN A 67 14.62 -8.60 22.78
N LYS A 68 14.45 -9.83 23.28
CA LYS A 68 14.98 -10.23 24.59
C LYS A 68 16.49 -10.43 24.59
N GLY A 69 17.05 -11.04 23.55
CA GLY A 69 18.47 -11.36 23.46
C GLY A 69 19.39 -10.16 23.26
N PHE A 70 18.84 -9.03 22.80
CA PHE A 70 19.63 -7.84 22.42
C PHE A 70 19.24 -6.56 23.17
N VAL A 71 18.50 -6.66 24.28
CA VAL A 71 18.20 -5.50 25.14
C VAL A 71 19.49 -4.85 25.64
N GLY A 72 19.63 -3.53 25.47
CA GLY A 72 20.80 -2.77 25.94
C GLY A 72 22.07 -2.98 25.11
N ILE A 73 22.00 -3.70 23.99
CA ILE A 73 23.15 -3.90 23.09
C ILE A 73 23.19 -2.78 22.05
N GLY A 74 24.21 -1.93 22.11
CA GLY A 74 24.45 -0.83 21.17
C GLY A 74 23.49 0.35 21.37
N ASN A 75 23.63 1.37 20.51
CA ASN A 75 22.87 2.63 20.60
C ASN A 75 21.59 2.64 19.74
N GLY A 76 21.18 1.49 19.21
CA GLY A 76 20.09 1.35 18.23
C GLY A 76 18.96 0.42 18.70
N THR A 77 18.14 -0.05 17.75
CA THR A 77 17.11 -1.06 18.05
C THR A 77 17.75 -2.43 18.27
N THR A 78 17.06 -3.29 19.03
CA THR A 78 17.47 -4.68 19.25
C THR A 78 17.64 -5.46 17.93
N SER A 79 16.80 -5.17 16.93
CA SER A 79 16.96 -5.72 15.57
C SER A 79 18.24 -5.25 14.88
N ASN A 80 18.60 -3.97 14.98
CA ASN A 80 19.85 -3.46 14.40
C ASN A 80 21.08 -4.09 15.07
N ALA A 81 21.02 -4.27 16.40
CA ALA A 81 22.07 -4.96 17.15
C ALA A 81 22.22 -6.44 16.74
N PHE A 82 21.09 -7.14 16.54
CA PHE A 82 21.09 -8.50 15.99
C PHE A 82 21.73 -8.56 14.62
N VAL A 83 21.34 -7.67 13.70
CA VAL A 83 21.90 -7.63 12.34
C VAL A 83 23.41 -7.33 12.38
N ALA A 84 23.84 -6.30 13.11
CA ALA A 84 25.24 -5.92 13.19
C ALA A 84 26.14 -7.05 13.71
N LYS A 85 25.66 -7.83 14.70
CA LYS A 85 26.40 -8.97 15.25
C LYS A 85 26.47 -10.19 14.33
N ASN A 86 25.62 -10.27 13.31
CA ASN A 86 25.55 -11.44 12.41
C ASN A 86 25.98 -11.13 10.97
N ILE A 87 26.11 -9.85 10.58
CA ILE A 87 26.58 -9.46 9.24
C ILE A 87 28.12 -9.48 9.12
N ASP A 88 28.86 -9.31 10.22
CA ASP A 88 30.34 -9.36 10.21
C ASP A 88 30.94 -10.76 9.89
N VAL A 89 30.11 -11.81 9.76
CA VAL A 89 30.57 -13.20 9.51
C VAL A 89 30.67 -13.52 8.00
N PHE A 90 30.44 -12.56 7.10
CA PHE A 90 30.37 -12.79 5.65
C PHE A 90 31.46 -12.10 4.80
N TYR A 91 32.57 -11.65 5.38
CA TYR A 91 33.75 -11.17 4.64
C TYR A 91 35.05 -11.77 5.17
#